data_AF-A0A3R6CET9-F1
#
_entry.id   AF-A0A3R6CET9-F1
#
_cell.length_a   1.000
_cell.length_b   1.000
_cell.length_c   1.000
_cell.angle_alpha   90.00
_cell.angle_beta   90.00
_cell.angle_gamma   90.00
#
_symmetry.space_group_name_H-M   'P 1'
#
loop_
_entity.id
_entity.type
_entity.pdbx_description
1 polymer ?
#
loop_
_entity_poly.entity_id
_entity_poly.type
_entity_poly.pdbx_seq_one_letter_code
_entity_poly.pdbx_strand_id
1 'polypeptide(L)'
;MADNALKIEYKLYLEAEDVSQSRILSSASYLENVLHNHANPYINRAQIDNESDLDEFELRLYVDETIEETDCANADAAEAFLDEFADVLSEIAHIHSFMDMEGSFSVSFEGEHIAYDFKSEPGDGMCDFMERKEN
;
A
#
# COMPACT_ATOMS: atom_id res chain seq x y z
N MET A 1 -10.64 -28.00 -13.26
CA MET A 1 -10.97 -27.06 -12.17
C MET A 1 -10.06 -25.89 -12.42
N ALA A 2 -10.62 -24.71 -12.68
CA ALA A 2 -9.81 -23.51 -12.79
C ALA A 2 -9.13 -23.30 -11.43
N ASP A 3 -7.87 -22.91 -11.45
CA ASP A 3 -7.11 -22.58 -10.26
C ASP A 3 -7.66 -21.25 -9.74
N ASN A 4 -8.61 -21.31 -8.81
CA ASN A 4 -9.25 -20.13 -8.19
C ASN A 4 -8.47 -19.67 -6.94
N ALA A 5 -7.19 -20.07 -6.85
CA ALA A 5 -6.33 -19.67 -5.76
C ALA A 5 -5.94 -18.20 -5.96
N LEU A 6 -6.00 -17.44 -4.87
CA LEU A 6 -5.60 -16.04 -4.83
C LEU A 6 -4.40 -15.89 -3.92
N LYS A 7 -3.40 -15.15 -4.39
CA LYS A 7 -2.31 -14.64 -3.57
C LYS A 7 -2.13 -13.15 -3.80
N ILE A 8 -2.33 -12.34 -2.77
CA ILE A 8 -2.05 -10.91 -2.78
C ILE A 8 -0.93 -10.64 -1.77
N GLU A 9 0.06 -9.89 -2.18
CA GLU A 9 1.15 -9.43 -1.31
C GLU A 9 1.36 -7.95 -1.52
N TYR A 10 1.40 -7.17 -0.45
CA TYR A 10 1.75 -5.75 -0.54
C TYR A 10 2.56 -5.28 0.67
N LYS A 11 3.53 -4.43 0.37
CA LYS A 11 4.42 -3.79 1.32
C LYS A 11 4.42 -2.29 1.06
N LEU A 12 4.30 -1.51 2.12
CA LEU A 12 4.34 -0.05 2.09
C LEU A 12 5.34 0.42 3.15
N TYR A 13 6.25 1.30 2.74
CA TYR A 13 7.19 1.98 3.60
C TYR A 13 6.99 3.48 3.39
N LEU A 14 6.58 4.18 4.44
CA LEU A 14 6.41 5.64 4.44
C LEU A 14 7.34 6.22 5.49
N GLU A 15 8.20 7.15 5.08
CA GLU A 15 9.11 7.82 5.99
C GLU A 15 9.22 9.32 5.72
N ALA A 16 9.47 10.07 6.79
CA ALA A 16 9.83 11.47 6.70
C ALA A 16 10.54 11.93 7.98
N GLU A 17 11.57 12.74 7.80
CA GLU A 17 12.30 13.40 8.90
C GLU A 17 11.89 14.88 9.01
N ASP A 18 12.17 15.50 10.16
CA ASP A 18 11.86 16.91 10.44
C ASP A 18 10.36 17.25 10.25
N VAL A 19 9.50 16.34 10.71
CA VAL A 19 8.05 16.46 10.58
C VAL A 19 7.41 16.83 11.92
N SER A 20 6.51 17.81 11.92
CA SER A 20 5.81 18.20 13.14
C SER A 20 4.98 17.05 13.72
N GLN A 21 4.90 16.96 15.05
CA GLN A 21 4.09 15.92 15.73
C GLN A 21 2.63 15.88 15.23
N SER A 22 2.05 17.04 14.93
CA SER A 22 0.69 17.12 14.37
C SER A 22 0.59 16.44 13.00
N ARG A 23 1.62 16.56 12.15
CA ARG A 23 1.67 15.93 10.83
C ARG A 23 1.86 14.43 10.98
N ILE A 24 2.76 13.98 11.86
CA ILE A 24 2.95 12.56 12.18
C ILE A 24 1.63 11.89 12.57
N LEU A 25 0.93 12.47 13.55
CA LEU A 25 -0.36 11.94 14.00
C LEU A 25 -1.43 11.99 12.90
N SER A 26 -1.49 13.08 12.12
CA SER A 26 -2.47 13.18 11.04
C SER A 26 -2.21 12.20 9.89
N SER A 27 -0.95 11.93 9.54
CA SER A 27 -0.58 10.98 8.50
C SER A 27 -0.94 9.55 8.92
N ALA A 28 -0.62 9.17 10.16
CA ALA A 28 -0.96 7.86 10.68
C ALA A 28 -2.48 7.64 10.67
N SER A 29 -3.27 8.59 11.19
CA SER A 29 -4.73 8.50 11.15
C SER A 29 -5.32 8.55 9.74
N TYR A 30 -4.72 9.31 8.82
CA TYR A 30 -5.15 9.33 7.42
C TYR A 30 -4.94 7.97 6.77
N LEU A 31 -3.75 7.37 6.93
CA LEU A 31 -3.43 6.06 6.37
C LEU A 31 -4.35 4.97 6.92
N GLU A 32 -4.56 4.93 8.25
CA GLU A 32 -5.54 4.04 8.88
C GLU A 32 -6.92 4.19 8.25
N ASN A 33 -7.38 5.44 8.10
CA ASN A 33 -8.70 5.71 7.56
C ASN A 33 -8.85 5.28 6.09
N VAL A 34 -7.85 5.56 5.24
CA VAL A 34 -7.90 5.22 3.81
C VAL A 34 -7.86 3.72 3.62
N LEU A 35 -6.98 3.01 4.32
CA LEU A 35 -6.87 1.56 4.20
C LEU A 35 -8.10 0.87 4.82
N HIS A 36 -8.43 1.12 6.09
CA HIS A 36 -9.49 0.40 6.81
C HIS A 36 -10.92 0.78 6.43
N ASN A 37 -11.14 1.86 5.68
CA ASN A 37 -12.46 2.18 5.11
C ASN A 37 -12.53 1.92 3.60
N HIS A 38 -11.47 1.36 3.00
CA HIS A 38 -11.51 1.00 1.60
C HIS A 38 -12.59 -0.06 1.34
N ALA A 39 -13.30 0.06 0.21
CA ALA A 39 -14.36 -0.86 -0.17
C ALA A 39 -13.82 -2.26 -0.50
N ASN A 40 -12.60 -2.33 -1.03
CA ASN A 40 -11.89 -3.57 -1.30
C ASN A 40 -11.49 -4.27 0.00
N PRO A 41 -12.01 -5.49 0.28
CA PRO A 41 -11.69 -6.22 1.50
C PRO A 41 -10.21 -6.61 1.61
N TYR A 42 -9.47 -6.70 0.50
CA TYR A 42 -8.05 -7.05 0.50
C TYR A 42 -7.15 -5.88 0.91
N ILE A 43 -7.57 -4.65 0.62
CA ILE A 43 -6.90 -3.41 1.08
C ILE A 43 -7.31 -3.09 2.53
N ASN A 44 -8.59 -3.29 2.85
CA ASN A 44 -9.15 -3.06 4.19
C ASN A 44 -8.44 -3.83 5.32
N ARG A 45 -7.82 -4.97 5.00
CA ARG A 45 -7.15 -5.84 5.96
C ARG A 45 -5.77 -5.34 6.42
N ALA A 46 -5.24 -4.31 5.78
CA ALA A 46 -3.89 -3.83 6.05
C ALA A 46 -3.63 -3.57 7.53
N GLN A 47 -2.58 -4.18 8.09
CA GLN A 47 -2.05 -3.84 9.41
C GLN A 47 -0.95 -2.80 9.23
N ILE A 48 -1.10 -1.68 9.94
CA ILE A 48 -0.13 -0.59 9.93
C ILE A 48 0.72 -0.71 11.19
N ASP A 49 2.02 -0.94 10.98
CA ASP A 49 3.02 -0.83 12.03
C ASP A 49 3.51 0.62 12.09
N ASN A 50 3.21 1.30 13.21
CA ASN A 50 3.61 2.67 13.44
C ASN A 50 4.84 2.73 14.34
N GLU A 51 5.99 2.98 13.73
CA GLU A 51 7.28 3.15 14.41
C GLU A 51 7.72 4.62 14.47
N SER A 52 6.79 5.56 14.31
CA SER A 52 7.10 6.99 14.33
C SER A 52 7.57 7.45 15.72
N ASP A 53 8.56 8.33 15.75
CA ASP A 53 9.09 8.95 16.95
C ASP A 53 8.73 10.44 17.00
N LEU A 54 7.88 10.81 17.97
CA LEU A 54 7.40 12.18 18.14
C LEU A 54 8.46 13.12 18.75
N ASP A 55 9.42 12.58 19.49
CA ASP A 55 10.48 13.35 20.14
C ASP A 55 11.65 13.59 19.15
N GLU A 56 11.90 12.63 18.26
CA GLU A 56 12.89 12.75 17.17
C GLU A 56 12.32 13.41 15.90
N PHE A 57 11.01 13.69 15.86
CA PHE A 57 10.30 14.27 14.70
C PHE A 57 10.39 13.41 13.44
N GLU A 58 10.37 12.09 13.63
CA GLU A 58 10.47 11.07 12.58
C GLU A 58 9.11 10.38 12.38
N LEU A 59 8.62 10.38 11.14
CA LEU A 59 7.49 9.55 10.72
C LEU A 59 8.03 8.26 10.13
N ARG A 60 7.57 7.11 10.64
CA ARG A 60 7.83 5.78 10.06
C ARG A 60 6.57 4.93 10.17
N LEU A 61 5.99 4.60 9.02
CA LEU A 61 4.81 3.74 8.93
C LEU A 61 5.10 2.61 7.94
N TYR A 62 4.79 1.38 8.36
CA TYR A 62 5.02 0.18 7.58
C TYR A 62 3.73 -0.63 7.43
N VAL A 63 3.59 -1.29 6.29
CA VAL A 63 2.59 -2.33 6.04
C VAL A 63 3.31 -3.49 5.38
N ASP A 64 3.07 -4.71 5.85
CA ASP A 64 3.57 -5.94 5.23
C ASP A 64 2.48 -7.00 5.29
N GLU A 65 1.74 -7.14 4.21
CA GLU A 65 0.56 -7.99 4.13
C GLU A 65 0.72 -9.08 3.09
N THR A 66 0.26 -10.27 3.49
CA THR A 66 0.21 -11.45 2.63
C THR A 66 -1.13 -12.15 2.83
N ILE A 67 -1.90 -12.22 1.76
CA ILE A 67 -3.23 -12.81 1.74
C ILE A 67 -3.20 -14.00 0.79
N GLU A 68 -3.47 -15.19 1.32
CA GLU A 68 -3.54 -16.43 0.55
C GLU A 68 -4.92 -17.06 0.74
N GLU A 69 -5.66 -17.24 -0.36
CA GLU A 69 -6.96 -17.91 -0.36
C GLU A 69 -6.90 -19.09 -1.32
N THR A 70 -7.25 -20.29 -0.84
CA THR A 70 -7.33 -21.49 -1.70
C THR A 70 -8.48 -21.44 -2.69
N ASP A 71 -9.52 -20.68 -2.37
CA ASP A 71 -10.68 -20.38 -3.20
C ASP A 71 -10.99 -18.91 -2.96
N CYS A 72 -10.81 -18.08 -3.98
CA CYS A 72 -10.97 -16.63 -3.90
C CYS A 72 -12.37 -16.27 -3.42
N ALA A 73 -12.45 -15.53 -2.31
CA ALA A 73 -13.71 -15.15 -1.71
C ALA A 73 -14.44 -14.04 -2.49
N ASN A 74 -13.69 -13.19 -3.20
CA ASN A 74 -14.22 -12.07 -3.97
C ASN A 74 -13.36 -11.79 -5.21
N ALA A 75 -13.72 -12.41 -6.34
CA ALA A 75 -13.01 -12.27 -7.61
C ALA A 75 -13.01 -10.81 -8.12
N ASP A 76 -14.15 -10.11 -8.05
CA ASP A 76 -14.24 -8.70 -8.50
C ASP A 76 -13.24 -7.81 -7.74
N ALA A 77 -13.09 -8.01 -6.43
CA ALA A 77 -12.13 -7.27 -5.62
C ALA A 77 -10.68 -7.68 -5.86
N ALA A 78 -10.43 -8.95 -6.20
CA ALA A 78 -9.10 -9.43 -6.54
C ALA A 78 -8.62 -8.87 -7.89
N GLU A 79 -9.50 -8.85 -8.89
CA GLU A 79 -9.24 -8.27 -10.21
C GLU A 79 -9.00 -6.75 -10.12
N ALA A 80 -9.78 -6.04 -9.31
CA ALA A 80 -9.65 -4.59 -9.12
C ALA A 80 -8.49 -4.17 -8.20
N PHE A 81 -7.86 -5.12 -7.48
CA PHE A 81 -6.89 -4.81 -6.42
C PHE A 81 -5.73 -3.93 -6.91
N LEU A 82 -5.13 -4.25 -8.06
CA LEU A 82 -3.96 -3.53 -8.57
C LEU A 82 -4.28 -2.05 -8.85
N ASP A 83 -5.36 -1.81 -9.57
CA ASP A 83 -5.79 -0.46 -9.94
C ASP A 83 -6.21 0.35 -8.71
N GLU A 84 -7.03 -0.25 -7.84
CA GLU A 84 -7.50 0.43 -6.62
C GLU A 84 -6.36 0.73 -5.63
N PHE A 85 -5.40 -0.19 -5.48
CA PHE A 85 -4.26 0.05 -4.61
C PHE A 85 -3.31 1.11 -5.20
N ALA A 86 -3.11 1.13 -6.52
CA ALA A 86 -2.34 2.18 -7.19
C ALA A 86 -2.99 3.57 -7.03
N ASP A 87 -4.32 3.64 -7.10
CA ASP A 87 -5.07 4.88 -6.83
C ASP A 87 -4.88 5.36 -5.39
N VAL A 88 -4.97 4.45 -4.41
CA VAL A 88 -4.69 4.75 -2.99
C VAL A 88 -3.27 5.29 -2.81
N LEU A 89 -2.26 4.62 -3.38
CA LEU A 89 -0.86 5.06 -3.29
C LEU A 89 -0.65 6.44 -3.93
N SER A 90 -1.30 6.70 -5.06
CA SER A 90 -1.24 8.00 -5.74
C SER A 90 -1.89 9.11 -4.91
N GLU A 91 -3.00 8.82 -4.22
CA GLU A 91 -3.65 9.77 -3.32
C GLU A 91 -2.76 10.08 -2.11
N ILE A 92 -2.14 9.06 -1.51
CA ILE A 92 -1.20 9.24 -0.39
C ILE A 92 -0.02 10.11 -0.83
N ALA A 93 0.60 9.81 -1.98
CA ALA A 93 1.71 10.59 -2.53
C ALA A 93 1.32 12.05 -2.78
N HIS A 94 0.09 12.29 -3.24
CA HIS A 94 -0.41 13.64 -3.49
C HIS A 94 -0.62 14.43 -2.19
N ILE A 95 -1.37 13.87 -1.23
CA ILE A 95 -1.76 14.55 0.02
C ILE A 95 -0.58 14.70 0.97
N HIS A 96 0.26 13.67 1.05
CA HIS A 96 1.42 13.61 1.91
C HIS A 96 2.73 13.63 1.11
N SER A 97 2.79 14.47 0.08
CA SER A 97 3.96 14.66 -0.79
C SER A 97 5.26 15.01 -0.08
N PHE A 98 5.27 15.26 1.23
CA PHE A 98 6.49 15.45 2.00
C PHE A 98 7.16 14.13 2.44
N MET A 99 6.46 12.99 2.31
CA MET A 99 6.98 11.68 2.68
C MET A 99 7.73 11.06 1.52
N ASP A 100 8.80 10.33 1.83
CA ASP A 100 9.33 9.33 0.93
C ASP A 100 8.44 8.09 1.05
N MET A 101 8.08 7.53 -0.08
CA MET A 101 7.24 6.34 -0.16
C MET A 101 7.93 5.32 -1.03
N GLU A 102 8.02 4.09 -0.55
CA GLU A 102 8.45 2.97 -1.37
C GLU A 102 7.75 1.69 -0.96
N GLY A 103 7.79 0.70 -1.84
CA GLY A 103 7.23 -0.60 -1.54
C GLY A 103 6.87 -1.35 -2.80
N SER A 104 6.00 -2.33 -2.63
CA SER A 104 5.58 -3.18 -3.72
C SER A 104 4.24 -3.83 -3.47
N PHE A 105 3.54 -4.18 -4.52
CA PHE A 105 2.30 -4.93 -4.43
C PHE A 105 2.17 -5.89 -5.60
N SER A 106 1.49 -7.00 -5.37
CA SER A 106 1.30 -8.04 -6.37
C SER A 106 0.00 -8.79 -6.15
N VAL A 107 -0.53 -9.33 -7.24
CA VAL A 107 -1.65 -10.26 -7.24
C VAL A 107 -1.30 -11.46 -8.11
N SER A 108 -1.64 -12.64 -7.62
CA SER A 108 -1.63 -13.90 -8.35
C SER A 108 -3.04 -14.45 -8.34
N PHE A 109 -3.70 -14.47 -9.48
CA PHE A 109 -5.09 -14.92 -9.61
C PHE A 109 -5.34 -15.50 -11.01
N GLU A 110 -6.09 -16.60 -11.09
CA GLU A 110 -6.44 -17.31 -12.34
C GLU A 110 -5.25 -17.64 -13.28
N GLY A 111 -4.05 -17.84 -12.71
CA GLY A 111 -2.83 -18.16 -13.46
C GLY A 111 -2.09 -16.94 -14.03
N GLU A 112 -2.55 -15.73 -13.72
CA GLU A 112 -1.84 -14.49 -13.96
C GLU A 112 -1.14 -14.04 -12.67
N HIS A 113 0.11 -13.60 -12.78
CA HIS A 113 0.85 -12.96 -11.69
C HIS A 113 1.36 -11.62 -12.19
N ILE A 114 0.96 -10.55 -11.50
CA ILE A 114 1.41 -9.20 -11.79
C ILE A 114 1.95 -8.61 -10.49
N ALA A 115 3.13 -8.01 -10.57
CA ALA A 115 3.78 -7.36 -9.45
C ALA A 115 4.32 -6.00 -9.86
N TYR A 116 4.22 -5.02 -8.97
CA TYR A 116 4.76 -3.69 -9.12
C TYR A 116 5.63 -3.32 -7.94
N ASP A 117 6.74 -2.65 -8.23
CA ASP A 117 7.40 -1.76 -7.27
C ASP A 117 6.84 -0.35 -7.45
N PHE A 118 6.80 0.42 -6.37
CA PHE A 118 6.47 1.84 -6.46
C PHE A 118 7.44 2.69 -5.63
N LYS A 119 7.58 3.94 -6.04
CA LYS A 119 8.33 4.95 -5.30
C LYS A 119 7.68 6.33 -5.46
N SER A 120 7.73 7.17 -4.42
CA SER A 120 7.42 8.60 -4.48
C SER A 120 8.47 9.36 -3.67
N GLU A 121 9.13 10.33 -4.29
CA GLU A 121 10.10 11.17 -3.60
C GLU A 121 9.44 12.42 -2.98
N PRO A 122 9.98 12.95 -1.87
CA PRO A 122 9.47 14.16 -1.26
C PRO A 122 9.40 15.34 -2.24
N GLY A 123 8.19 15.84 -2.45
CA GLY A 123 7.86 17.00 -3.26
C GLY A 123 7.36 16.68 -4.67
N ASP A 124 7.40 15.42 -5.11
CA ASP A 124 6.93 15.03 -6.44
C ASP A 124 5.40 15.02 -6.54
N GLY A 125 4.73 14.57 -5.47
CA GLY A 125 3.26 14.47 -5.42
C GLY A 125 2.68 13.44 -6.39
N MET A 126 3.54 12.60 -6.96
CA MET A 126 3.25 11.52 -7.90
C MET A 126 3.91 10.23 -7.41
N CYS A 127 3.32 9.09 -7.74
CA CYS A 127 3.85 7.77 -7.43
C CYS A 127 4.30 7.11 -8.74
N ASP A 128 5.58 6.76 -8.83
CA ASP A 128 6.15 6.02 -9.95
C ASP A 128 5.92 4.52 -9.76
N PHE A 129 5.32 3.87 -10.76
CA PHE A 129 5.05 2.43 -10.74
C PHE A 129 5.93 1.71 -11.76
N MET A 130 6.62 0.66 -11.32
CA MET A 130 7.49 -0.17 -12.13
C MET A 130 7.03 -1.62 -12.07
N GLU A 131 6.52 -2.15 -13.20
CA GLU A 131 6.15 -3.56 -13.32
C GLU A 131 7.39 -4.45 -13.15
N ARG A 132 7.33 -5.37 -12.19
CA ARG A 132 8.33 -6.43 -12.02
C ARG A 132 8.05 -7.53 -13.04
N LYS A 133 8.87 -7.59 -14.07
CA LYS A 133 8.85 -8.73 -15.00
C LYS A 133 9.61 -9.89 -14.37
N GLU A 134 8.88 -10.89 -13.89
CA GLU A 134 9.48 -12.19 -13.58
C GLU A 134 9.99 -12.82 -14.89
N ASN A 135 11.30 -13.11 -14.96
CA ASN A 135 11.95 -13.76 -16.11
C ASN A 135 11.91 -15.28 -16.00
#